data_AF-A0A1F9YTD8-F1
#
_entry.id   AF-A0A1F9YTD8-F1
#
_cell.length_a   1.000
_cell.length_b   1.000
_cell.length_c   1.000
_cell.angle_alpha   90.00
_cell.angle_beta   90.00
_cell.angle_gamma   90.00
#
_symmetry.space_group_name_H-M   'P 1'
#
loop_
_entity.id
_entity.type
_entity.pdbx_description
1 polymer ?
#
loop_
_entity_poly.entity_id
_entity_poly.type
_entity_poly.pdbx_seq_one_letter_code
_entity_poly.pdbx_strand_id
1 'polypeptide(L)'
;MRLYILKLKNKPLYSIARLTRAILLDLDRFLHPAKPGKKHAHYDFQHQAALARDHCTFDNPAYSRAVQQLENFSAHLERIRFDAHGRAAQGDEFIRYSFFLLHEALEIIYRNLVALRRRPPFPDIRVISGHARKNLQLARRQAAMDDADFIGNLKFDSIYVSLGKCFDCLEQYFDALSAIR
;
A
#
# COMPACT_ATOMS: atom_id res chain seq x y z
N MET A 1 -36.36 -8.14 -0.39
CA MET A 1 -35.91 -7.17 0.65
C MET A 1 -34.64 -7.60 1.41
N ARG A 2 -34.43 -8.88 1.76
CA ARG A 2 -33.21 -9.37 2.47
C ARG A 2 -31.86 -9.12 1.75
N LEU A 3 -31.82 -9.19 0.41
CA LEU A 3 -30.60 -8.92 -0.40
C LEU A 3 -30.13 -7.46 -0.35
N TYR A 4 -31.06 -6.50 -0.23
CA TYR A 4 -30.70 -5.07 -0.13
C TYR A 4 -30.05 -4.74 1.23
N ILE A 5 -30.51 -5.37 2.31
CA ILE A 5 -29.96 -5.20 3.66
C ILE A 5 -28.54 -5.79 3.77
N LEU A 6 -28.27 -6.92 3.11
CA LEU A 6 -26.92 -7.51 3.00
C LEU A 6 -25.95 -6.62 2.20
N LYS A 7 -26.42 -5.97 1.12
CA LYS A 7 -25.61 -5.03 0.34
C LYS A 7 -25.21 -3.78 1.14
N LEU A 8 -26.08 -3.29 2.03
CA LEU A 8 -25.80 -2.13 2.87
C LEU A 8 -24.78 -2.43 3.98
N LYS A 9 -24.91 -3.57 4.67
CA LYS A 9 -24.01 -3.95 5.77
C LYS A 9 -22.55 -4.20 5.35
N ASN A 10 -22.33 -4.60 4.10
CA ASN A 10 -20.98 -4.87 3.57
C ASN A 10 -20.37 -3.68 2.80
N LYS A 11 -21.07 -2.54 2.70
CA LYS A 11 -20.53 -1.32 2.06
C LYS A 11 -19.13 -0.91 2.56
N PRO A 12 -18.80 -0.99 3.86
CA PRO A 12 -17.46 -0.66 4.34
C PRO A 12 -16.39 -1.58 3.73
N LEU A 13 -16.61 -2.90 3.76
CA LEU A 13 -15.69 -3.89 3.22
C LEU A 13 -15.49 -3.72 1.70
N TYR A 14 -16.56 -3.48 0.94
CA TYR A 14 -16.44 -3.19 -0.48
C TYR A 14 -15.65 -1.91 -0.77
N SER A 15 -15.84 -0.88 0.05
CA SER A 15 -15.12 0.40 -0.10
C SER A 15 -13.62 0.22 0.17
N ILE A 16 -13.28 -0.52 1.23
CA ILE A 16 -11.90 -0.88 1.56
C ILE A 16 -11.29 -1.74 0.46
N ALA A 17 -12.00 -2.76 -0.05
CA ALA A 17 -11.52 -3.60 -1.15
C ALA A 17 -11.22 -2.77 -2.41
N ARG A 18 -12.08 -1.79 -2.72
CA ARG A 18 -11.89 -0.88 -3.85
C ARG A 18 -10.66 0.01 -3.68
N LEU A 19 -10.41 0.54 -2.47
CA LEU A 19 -9.20 1.30 -2.17
C LEU A 19 -7.93 0.44 -2.25
N THR A 20 -8.00 -0.76 -1.71
CA THR A 20 -6.92 -1.76 -1.78
C THR A 20 -6.55 -2.04 -3.23
N ARG A 21 -7.57 -2.25 -4.09
CA ARG A 21 -7.39 -2.43 -5.52
C ARG A 21 -6.76 -1.21 -6.20
N ALA A 22 -7.15 -0.01 -5.81
CA ALA A 22 -6.58 1.21 -6.37
C ALA A 22 -5.07 1.32 -6.07
N ILE A 23 -4.64 0.95 -4.86
CA ILE A 23 -3.22 0.89 -4.49
C ILE A 23 -2.50 -0.23 -5.26
N LEU A 24 -3.11 -1.41 -5.41
CA LEU A 24 -2.53 -2.51 -6.21
C LEU A 24 -2.25 -2.08 -7.65
N LEU A 25 -3.22 -1.42 -8.29
CA LEU A 25 -3.06 -0.87 -9.64
C LEU A 25 -2.00 0.23 -9.73
N ASP A 26 -1.67 0.88 -8.61
CA ASP A 26 -0.62 1.89 -8.54
C ASP A 26 0.76 1.23 -8.37
N LEU A 27 0.86 0.20 -7.50
CA LEU A 27 2.04 -0.64 -7.34
C LEU A 27 2.44 -1.34 -8.64
N ASP A 28 1.46 -1.83 -9.39
CA ASP A 28 1.65 -2.42 -10.72
C ASP A 28 2.41 -1.50 -11.68
N ARG A 29 2.27 -0.17 -11.54
CA ARG A 29 2.98 0.80 -12.39
C ARG A 29 4.44 0.94 -12.04
N PHE A 30 4.79 0.77 -10.76
CA PHE A 30 6.18 0.71 -10.33
C PHE A 30 6.86 -0.57 -10.82
N LEU A 31 6.13 -1.70 -10.83
CA LEU A 31 6.64 -2.98 -11.33
C LEU A 31 6.67 -3.05 -12.86
N HIS A 32 5.74 -2.39 -13.53
CA HIS A 32 5.54 -2.42 -14.98
C HIS A 32 5.38 -1.00 -15.57
N PRO A 33 6.46 -0.20 -15.65
CA PRO A 33 6.40 1.19 -16.12
C PRO A 33 5.99 1.35 -17.59
N ALA A 34 6.04 0.27 -18.38
CA ALA A 34 5.55 0.25 -19.77
C ALA A 34 4.01 0.29 -19.89
N LYS A 35 3.26 0.08 -18.80
CA LYS A 35 1.79 0.16 -18.82
C LYS A 35 1.36 1.63 -18.78
N PRO A 36 0.57 2.14 -19.74
CA PRO A 36 0.09 3.52 -19.71
C PRO A 36 -0.78 3.75 -18.47
N GLY A 37 -0.38 4.72 -17.65
CA GLY A 37 -1.12 5.11 -16.45
C GLY A 37 -2.26 6.08 -16.75
N LYS A 38 -3.32 6.05 -15.94
CA LYS A 38 -4.29 7.16 -15.89
C LYS A 38 -3.61 8.38 -15.28
N LYS A 39 -3.64 9.52 -15.99
CA LYS A 39 -3.08 10.82 -15.57
C LYS A 39 -3.60 11.31 -14.20
N HIS A 40 -4.74 10.80 -13.73
CA HIS A 40 -5.42 11.24 -12.51
C HIS A 40 -5.57 10.14 -11.45
N ALA A 41 -4.73 9.11 -11.45
CA ALA A 41 -4.89 7.97 -10.55
C ALA A 41 -4.87 8.33 -9.04
N HIS A 42 -4.01 9.29 -8.65
CA HIS A 42 -4.00 9.78 -7.26
C HIS A 42 -5.29 10.53 -6.92
N TYR A 43 -5.76 11.40 -7.81
CA TYR A 43 -7.03 12.11 -7.63
C TYR A 43 -8.23 11.15 -7.54
N ASP A 44 -8.28 10.16 -8.43
CA ASP A 44 -9.28 9.09 -8.39
C ASP A 44 -9.24 8.37 -7.03
N PHE A 45 -8.05 8.03 -6.52
CA PHE A 45 -7.88 7.42 -5.20
C PHE A 45 -8.45 8.31 -4.08
N GLN A 46 -8.08 9.60 -4.04
CA GLN A 46 -8.56 10.53 -3.01
C GLN A 46 -10.09 10.65 -3.02
N HIS A 47 -10.69 10.71 -4.22
CA HIS A 47 -12.14 10.71 -4.35
C HIS A 47 -12.77 9.41 -3.82
N GLN A 48 -12.20 8.24 -4.16
CA GLN A 48 -12.69 6.97 -3.61
C GLN A 48 -12.52 6.86 -2.09
N ALA A 49 -11.49 7.50 -1.54
CA ALA A 49 -11.19 7.46 -0.12
C ALA A 49 -12.16 8.33 0.68
N ALA A 50 -12.51 9.52 0.18
CA ALA A 50 -13.59 10.34 0.72
C ALA A 50 -14.90 9.55 0.82
N LEU A 51 -15.30 8.87 -0.26
CA LEU A 51 -16.49 8.01 -0.25
C LEU A 51 -16.37 6.83 0.73
N ALA A 52 -15.17 6.28 0.91
CA ALA A 52 -14.95 5.19 1.85
C ALA A 52 -15.08 5.65 3.30
N ARG A 53 -14.61 6.86 3.63
CA ARG A 53 -14.78 7.45 4.97
C ARG A 53 -16.26 7.55 5.33
N ASP A 54 -17.10 8.04 4.42
CA ASP A 54 -18.55 8.15 4.63
C ASP A 54 -19.22 6.79 4.91
N HIS A 55 -18.71 5.72 4.30
CA HIS A 55 -19.21 4.37 4.56
C HIS A 55 -18.68 3.75 5.85
N CYS A 56 -17.58 4.26 6.42
CA CYS A 56 -16.84 3.64 7.52
C CYS A 56 -16.96 4.39 8.87
N THR A 57 -17.86 5.36 8.97
CA THR A 57 -17.93 6.33 10.08
C THR A 57 -18.71 5.89 11.32
N PHE A 58 -19.60 4.89 11.24
CA PHE A 58 -20.63 4.72 12.29
C PHE A 58 -20.63 3.41 13.09
N ASP A 59 -20.17 2.28 12.54
CA ASP A 59 -20.43 0.97 13.19
C ASP A 59 -19.19 0.28 13.80
N ASN A 60 -17.98 0.57 13.30
CA ASN A 60 -16.76 -0.04 13.84
C ASN A 60 -15.52 0.83 13.53
N PRO A 61 -14.79 1.33 14.53
CA PRO A 61 -13.60 2.17 14.33
C PRO A 61 -12.48 1.45 13.56
N ALA A 62 -12.49 0.12 13.51
CA ALA A 62 -11.58 -0.67 12.71
C ALA A 62 -11.68 -0.36 11.21
N TYR A 63 -12.88 -0.07 10.70
CA TYR A 63 -13.07 0.32 9.30
C TYR A 63 -12.43 1.68 9.00
N SER A 64 -12.66 2.68 9.85
CA SER A 64 -12.08 4.01 9.68
C SER A 64 -10.56 3.97 9.76
N ARG A 65 -10.01 3.19 10.71
CA ARG A 65 -8.56 2.95 10.81
C ARG A 65 -8.02 2.29 9.55
N ALA A 66 -8.70 1.28 9.01
CA ALA A 66 -8.27 0.62 7.78
C ALA A 66 -8.22 1.60 6.59
N VAL A 67 -9.23 2.47 6.43
CA VAL A 67 -9.21 3.53 5.41
C VAL A 67 -8.04 4.50 5.64
N GLN A 68 -7.85 4.99 6.86
CA GLN A 68 -6.76 5.91 7.19
C GLN A 68 -5.39 5.34 6.82
N GLN A 69 -5.16 4.04 7.07
CA GLN A 69 -3.88 3.42 6.76
C GLN A 69 -3.65 3.27 5.25
N LEU A 70 -4.70 3.02 4.46
CA LEU A 70 -4.59 3.03 3.00
C LEU A 70 -4.31 4.43 2.46
N GLU A 71 -4.83 5.49 3.09
CA GLU A 71 -4.53 6.87 2.72
C GLU A 71 -3.07 7.24 3.02
N ASN A 72 -2.59 6.89 4.22
CA ASN A 72 -1.18 7.07 4.60
C ASN A 72 -0.25 6.32 3.63
N PHE A 73 -0.61 5.08 3.29
CA PHE A 73 0.13 4.27 2.32
C PHE A 73 0.20 4.97 0.95
N SER A 74 -0.94 5.46 0.45
CA SER A 74 -1.03 6.17 -0.83
C SER A 74 -0.18 7.45 -0.86
N ALA A 75 -0.17 8.21 0.24
CA ALA A 75 0.67 9.39 0.38
C ALA A 75 2.18 9.05 0.34
N HIS A 76 2.59 7.93 0.95
CA HIS A 76 3.97 7.46 0.85
C HIS A 76 4.34 6.97 -0.55
N LEU A 77 3.42 6.31 -1.28
CA LEU A 77 3.62 5.98 -2.69
C LEU A 77 3.76 7.22 -3.58
N GLU A 78 2.96 8.26 -3.33
CA GLU A 78 3.08 9.53 -4.05
C GLU A 78 4.45 10.17 -3.83
N ARG A 79 4.93 10.21 -2.58
CA ARG A 79 6.27 10.69 -2.27
C ARG A 79 7.35 9.89 -3.01
N ILE A 80 7.25 8.57 -3.04
CA ILE A 80 8.21 7.74 -3.79
C ILE A 80 8.18 8.08 -5.29
N ARG A 81 7.01 8.33 -5.89
CA ARG A 81 6.93 8.76 -7.31
C ARG A 81 7.61 10.10 -7.55
N PHE A 82 7.40 11.05 -6.66
CA PHE A 82 8.03 12.36 -6.72
C PHE A 82 9.56 12.24 -6.62
N ASP A 83 10.04 11.45 -5.65
CA ASP A 83 11.48 11.23 -5.45
C ASP A 83 12.09 10.40 -6.61
N ALA A 84 11.32 9.49 -7.20
CA ALA A 84 11.69 8.66 -8.35
C ALA A 84 11.51 9.37 -9.72
N HIS A 85 11.13 10.65 -9.77
CA HIS A 85 11.20 11.47 -10.99
C HIS A 85 12.68 11.74 -11.34
N GLY A 86 13.29 10.71 -11.92
CA GLY A 86 14.68 10.58 -12.30
C GLY A 86 14.95 9.09 -12.52
N ARG A 87 15.37 8.67 -13.71
CA ARG A 87 15.41 7.25 -14.16
C ARG A 87 16.23 6.30 -13.26
N ALA A 88 16.99 6.82 -12.29
CA ALA A 88 17.82 6.06 -11.37
C ALA A 88 17.04 5.04 -10.51
N ALA A 89 15.83 5.36 -10.04
CA ALA A 89 15.07 4.47 -9.16
C ALA A 89 14.46 3.23 -9.84
N GLN A 90 14.38 3.21 -11.18
CA GLN A 90 13.80 2.08 -11.93
C GLN A 90 14.78 0.89 -12.08
N GLY A 91 16.07 1.11 -11.85
CA GLY A 91 17.11 0.07 -11.93
C GLY A 91 17.41 -0.64 -10.62
N ASP A 92 16.93 -0.13 -9.49
CA ASP A 92 17.27 -0.66 -8.17
C ASP A 92 16.45 -1.92 -7.84
N GLU A 93 17.14 -3.05 -7.68
CA GLU A 93 16.53 -4.34 -7.40
C GLU A 93 15.87 -4.40 -6.01
N PHE A 94 16.40 -3.69 -5.01
CA PHE A 94 15.83 -3.65 -3.66
C PHE A 94 14.49 -2.89 -3.65
N ILE A 95 14.42 -1.78 -4.39
CA ILE A 95 13.18 -1.02 -4.57
C ILE A 95 12.14 -1.88 -5.30
N ARG A 96 12.52 -2.51 -6.41
CA ARG A 96 11.62 -3.37 -7.19
C ARG A 96 11.12 -4.57 -6.38
N TYR A 97 12.02 -5.24 -5.65
CA TYR A 97 11.67 -6.35 -4.78
C TYR A 97 10.74 -5.91 -3.64
N SER A 98 10.96 -4.73 -3.06
CA SER A 98 10.08 -4.18 -2.03
C SER A 98 8.68 -3.89 -2.57
N PHE A 99 8.56 -3.32 -3.77
CA PHE A 99 7.27 -3.14 -4.43
C PHE A 99 6.57 -4.46 -4.73
N PHE A 100 7.33 -5.48 -5.15
CA PHE A 100 6.80 -6.82 -5.38
C PHE A 100 6.21 -7.41 -4.09
N LEU A 101 6.92 -7.33 -2.97
CA LEU A 101 6.43 -7.80 -1.67
C LEU A 101 5.18 -7.04 -1.19
N LEU A 102 5.15 -5.71 -1.35
CA LEU A 102 3.96 -4.90 -1.04
C LEU A 102 2.76 -5.31 -1.90
N HIS A 103 3.00 -5.55 -3.19
CA HIS A 103 1.98 -5.97 -4.13
C HIS A 103 1.41 -7.35 -3.74
N GLU A 104 2.26 -8.36 -3.53
CA GLU A 104 1.85 -9.69 -3.11
C GLU A 104 1.02 -9.66 -1.82
N ALA A 105 1.46 -8.91 -0.80
CA ALA A 105 0.75 -8.81 0.46
C ALA A 105 -0.65 -8.17 0.29
N LEU A 106 -0.75 -7.07 -0.47
CA LEU A 106 -2.01 -6.40 -0.73
C LEU A 106 -2.95 -7.22 -1.62
N GLU A 107 -2.42 -8.00 -2.57
CA GLU A 107 -3.21 -8.87 -3.44
C GLU A 107 -3.88 -9.98 -2.61
N ILE A 108 -3.14 -10.56 -1.66
CA ILE A 108 -3.69 -11.54 -0.73
C ILE A 108 -4.76 -10.92 0.15
N ILE A 109 -4.55 -9.69 0.65
CA ILE A 109 -5.57 -8.97 1.44
C ILE A 109 -6.82 -8.72 0.59
N TYR A 110 -6.64 -8.18 -0.62
CA TYR A 110 -7.71 -7.86 -1.55
C TYR A 110 -8.57 -9.08 -1.90
N ARG A 111 -7.95 -10.21 -2.25
CA ARG A 111 -8.67 -11.46 -2.57
C ARG A 111 -9.58 -11.90 -1.43
N ASN A 112 -9.11 -11.77 -0.19
CA ASN A 112 -9.88 -12.15 0.98
C ASN A 112 -11.03 -11.17 1.28
N LEU A 113 -10.81 -9.86 1.07
CA LEU A 113 -11.86 -8.85 1.17
C LEU A 113 -12.97 -9.06 0.13
N VAL A 114 -12.61 -9.38 -1.11
CA VAL A 114 -13.58 -9.68 -2.18
C VAL A 114 -14.36 -10.96 -1.87
N ALA A 115 -13.71 -11.96 -1.29
CA ALA A 115 -14.37 -13.17 -0.80
C ALA A 115 -15.24 -12.92 0.46
N LEU A 116 -15.30 -11.68 0.97
CA LEU A 116 -16.02 -11.27 2.18
C LEU A 116 -15.67 -12.15 3.40
N ARG A 117 -14.44 -12.68 3.44
CA ARG A 117 -13.95 -13.45 4.58
C ARG A 117 -13.66 -12.47 5.71
N ARG A 118 -14.41 -12.58 6.81
CA ARG A 118 -14.21 -11.74 8.01
C ARG A 118 -12.90 -12.05 8.73
N ARG A 119 -12.42 -13.29 8.60
CA ARG A 119 -11.13 -13.77 9.14
C ARG A 119 -10.48 -14.73 8.15
N PRO A 120 -9.84 -14.22 7.11
CA PRO A 120 -9.10 -15.08 6.22
C PRO A 120 -7.78 -15.52 6.88
N PRO A 121 -7.22 -16.66 6.47
CA PRO A 121 -5.84 -17.00 6.76
C PRO A 121 -4.96 -16.06 5.93
N PHE A 122 -4.61 -14.92 6.51
CA PHE A 122 -3.60 -14.08 5.91
C PHE A 122 -2.23 -14.74 6.20
N PRO A 123 -1.30 -14.74 5.23
CA PRO A 123 0.10 -15.04 5.53
C PRO A 123 0.61 -14.07 6.60
N ASP A 124 1.68 -14.44 7.28
CA ASP A 124 2.28 -13.57 8.28
C ASP A 124 2.88 -12.33 7.59
N ILE A 125 2.05 -11.30 7.39
CA ILE A 125 2.41 -10.02 6.78
C ILE A 125 3.57 -9.38 7.54
N ARG A 126 3.73 -9.70 8.83
CA ARG A 126 4.84 -9.23 9.67
C ARG A 126 6.15 -9.92 9.29
N VAL A 127 6.12 -11.18 8.86
CA VAL A 127 7.29 -11.86 8.27
C VAL A 127 7.69 -11.20 6.96
N ILE A 128 6.74 -10.98 6.05
CA ILE A 128 7.00 -10.31 4.75
C ILE A 128 7.59 -8.91 4.98
N SER A 129 6.94 -8.12 5.84
CA SER A 129 7.38 -6.76 6.18
C SER A 129 8.73 -6.76 6.90
N GLY A 130 8.97 -7.73 7.79
CA GLY A 130 10.24 -7.89 8.50
C GLY A 130 11.41 -8.20 7.56
N HIS A 131 11.22 -9.08 6.57
CA HIS A 131 12.24 -9.34 5.54
C HIS A 131 12.49 -8.11 4.67
N ALA A 132 11.43 -7.42 4.23
CA ALA A 132 11.57 -6.23 3.40
C ALA A 132 12.30 -5.10 4.14
N ARG A 133 11.99 -4.85 5.42
CA ARG A 133 12.67 -3.84 6.24
C ARG A 133 14.17 -4.14 6.38
N LYS A 134 14.53 -5.40 6.62
CA LYS A 134 15.95 -5.81 6.69
C LYS A 134 16.67 -5.53 5.38
N ASN A 135 16.06 -5.89 4.25
CA ASN A 135 16.63 -5.66 2.92
C ASN A 135 16.78 -4.15 2.62
N LEU A 136 15.76 -3.34 2.94
CA LEU A 136 15.84 -1.88 2.80
C LEU A 136 16.92 -1.28 3.69
N GLN A 137 17.10 -1.77 4.91
CA GLN A 137 18.15 -1.31 5.81
C GLN A 137 19.55 -1.65 5.27
N LEU A 138 19.72 -2.84 4.69
CA LEU A 138 20.98 -3.23 4.04
C LEU A 138 21.27 -2.36 2.82
N ALA A 139 20.26 -2.14 1.96
CA ALA A 139 20.39 -1.29 0.77
C ALA A 139 20.78 0.15 1.15
N ARG A 140 20.15 0.71 2.21
CA ARG A 140 20.52 2.03 2.75
C ARG A 140 21.97 2.10 3.21
N ARG A 141 22.44 1.08 3.93
CA ARG A 141 23.84 1.02 4.38
C ARG A 141 24.81 0.94 3.21
N GLN A 142 24.47 0.15 2.19
CA GLN A 142 25.29 0.02 0.99
C GLN A 142 25.36 1.36 0.22
N ALA A 143 24.22 2.03 0.03
CA ALA A 143 24.18 3.34 -0.61
C ALA A 143 24.96 4.41 0.19
N ALA A 144 24.93 4.36 1.52
CA ALA A 144 25.66 5.29 2.37
C ALA A 144 27.20 5.10 2.36
N MET A 145 27.71 3.97 1.85
CA MET A 145 29.15 3.70 1.76
C MET A 145 29.74 4.09 0.41
N ASP A 146 28.93 4.51 -0.56
CA ASP A 146 29.37 4.92 -1.89
C ASP A 146 29.44 6.45 -2.01
N ASP A 147 30.56 7.05 -1.60
CA ASP A 147 30.72 8.51 -1.58
C ASP A 147 30.72 9.16 -2.98
N ALA A 148 30.82 8.37 -4.06
CA ALA A 148 30.95 8.89 -5.42
C ALA A 148 29.65 9.50 -5.98
N ASP A 149 28.48 9.20 -5.41
CA ASP A 149 27.17 9.69 -5.89
C ASP A 149 26.23 10.16 -4.75
N PHE A 150 26.71 11.12 -3.95
CA PHE A 150 26.00 11.68 -2.80
C PHE A 150 24.55 12.12 -3.08
N ILE A 151 24.28 12.77 -4.22
CA ILE A 151 22.93 13.26 -4.57
C ILE A 151 22.02 12.10 -4.96
N GLY A 152 22.53 11.10 -5.71
CA GLY A 152 21.82 9.86 -5.96
C GLY A 152 21.44 9.16 -4.66
N ASN A 153 22.41 9.00 -3.76
CA ASN A 153 22.24 8.32 -2.48
C ASN A 153 21.23 8.99 -1.55
N LEU A 154 21.17 10.33 -1.52
CA LEU A 154 20.13 11.07 -0.78
C LEU A 154 18.71 10.78 -1.29
N LYS A 155 18.52 10.68 -2.61
CA LYS A 155 17.20 10.34 -3.19
C LYS A 155 16.82 8.90 -2.87
N PHE A 156 17.76 7.97 -2.97
CA PHE A 156 17.55 6.58 -2.59
C PHE A 156 17.19 6.46 -1.10
N ASP A 157 17.83 7.22 -0.21
CA ASP A 157 17.49 7.21 1.22
C ASP A 157 16.04 7.62 1.48
N SER A 158 15.55 8.71 0.86
CA SER A 158 14.14 9.13 0.98
C SER A 158 13.16 8.08 0.45
N ILE A 159 13.52 7.41 -0.66
CA ILE A 159 12.70 6.33 -1.23
C ILE A 159 12.66 5.13 -0.28
N TYR A 160 13.81 4.67 0.23
CA TYR A 160 13.86 3.54 1.17
C TYR A 160 13.12 3.84 2.47
N VAL A 161 13.22 5.06 3.00
CA VAL A 161 12.45 5.51 4.18
C VAL A 161 10.96 5.46 3.89
N SER A 162 10.53 5.97 2.74
CA SER A 162 9.11 5.98 2.36
C SER A 162 8.57 4.56 2.12
N LEU A 163 9.37 3.67 1.54
CA LEU A 163 9.04 2.24 1.42
C LEU A 163 8.89 1.57 2.79
N GLY A 164 9.78 1.87 3.74
CA GLY A 164 9.64 1.41 5.12
C GLY A 164 8.30 1.82 5.74
N LYS A 165 7.89 3.08 5.54
CA LYS A 165 6.59 3.57 6.02
C LYS A 165 5.40 2.91 5.32
N CYS A 166 5.53 2.51 4.04
CA CYS A 166 4.50 1.71 3.38
C CYS A 166 4.29 0.36 4.08
N PHE A 167 5.37 -0.32 4.50
CA PHE A 167 5.26 -1.55 5.29
C PHE A 167 4.62 -1.30 6.67
N ASP A 168 4.95 -0.20 7.34
CA ASP A 168 4.31 0.16 8.61
C ASP A 168 2.80 0.37 8.44
N CYS A 169 2.40 1.08 7.38
CA CYS A 169 0.98 1.30 7.05
C CYS A 169 0.28 -0.02 6.71
N LEU A 170 0.96 -0.94 6.00
CA LEU A 170 0.42 -2.25 5.65
C LEU A 170 0.16 -3.12 6.89
N GLU A 171 1.09 -3.16 7.85
CA GLU A 171 0.91 -3.87 9.12
C GLU A 171 -0.24 -3.28 9.94
N GLN A 172 -0.30 -1.95 10.06
CA GLN A 172 -1.40 -1.27 10.79
C GLN A 172 -2.76 -1.44 10.10
N TYR A 173 -2.77 -1.44 8.77
CA TYR A 173 -3.95 -1.74 7.96
C TYR A 173 -4.43 -3.18 8.22
N PHE A 174 -3.51 -4.13 8.25
CA PHE A 174 -3.80 -5.52 8.58
C PHE A 174 -4.37 -5.69 10.00
N ASP A 175 -3.76 -5.05 10.99
CA ASP A 175 -4.23 -5.10 12.38
C ASP A 175 -5.64 -4.49 12.48
N ALA A 176 -5.91 -3.39 11.75
CA ALA A 176 -7.24 -2.79 11.66
C ALA A 176 -8.25 -3.76 11.03
N LEU A 177 -7.90 -4.44 9.93
CA LEU A 177 -8.79 -5.42 9.31
C LEU A 177 -9.11 -6.60 10.22
N SER A 178 -8.11 -7.09 10.96
CA SER A 178 -8.24 -8.22 11.88
C SER A 178 -9.14 -7.93 13.07
N ALA A 179 -9.31 -6.65 13.40
CA ALA A 179 -10.20 -6.16 14.46
C ALA A 179 -11.69 -6.06 14.02
N ILE A 180 -12.00 -6.26 12.74
CA ILE A 180 -13.38 -6.27 12.23
C ILE A 180 -14.05 -7.60 12.60
N ARG A 181 -15.10 -7.55 13.43
CA ARG A 181 -15.88 -8.72 13.91
C ARG A 181 -17.09 -9.03 13.02
#